data_AF-A0A8S1MS79-F1
#
_entry.id   AF-A0A8S1MS79-F1
#
_cell.length_a   1.000
_cell.length_b   1.000
_cell.length_c   1.000
_cell.angle_alpha   90.00
_cell.angle_beta   90.00
_cell.angle_gamma   90.00
#
_symmetry.space_group_name_H-M   'P 1'
#
loop_
_entity.id
_entity.type
_entity.pdbx_description
1 polymer ?
#
loop_
_entity_poly.entity_id
_entity_poly.type
_entity_poly.pdbx_seq_one_letter_code
_entity_poly.pdbx_strand_id
1 'polypeptide(L)'
;MNNIKCQSCAQLIAIVRCKECNISICFKCDENIHQEKDDNHNRTTILFQPRLVQQPDEESLIEQIKLRKQELQELKDKESQITKHYQDRMLQAKKKYEQQISALENRLQQAQKFMNDVNQENAELDVDNLQSELENLEKSLKTEIKLAEEEQKKLNEKTQKVDTLLDRVKKATDIEQQQISKMNEVIQIFKACSEQIQKEKDLLMLDNEKLIAEVEIFAKFFDENGPLMEELNAQKNNEQQ
;
A
#
# COMPACT_ATOMS: atom_id res chain seq x y z
N MET A 1 6.27 -4.89 27.78
CA MET A 1 7.27 -3.88 28.20
C MET A 1 6.94 -3.49 29.62
N ASN A 2 7.86 -3.60 30.60
CA ASN A 2 7.76 -2.89 31.88
C ASN A 2 9.15 -2.89 32.55
N ASN A 3 10.11 -2.18 31.97
CA ASN A 3 11.33 -1.84 32.69
C ASN A 3 10.95 -0.73 33.67
N ILE A 4 10.80 -1.07 34.96
CA ILE A 4 10.45 -0.13 36.02
C ILE A 4 11.55 0.95 36.06
N LYS A 5 11.19 2.21 35.83
CA LYS A 5 12.13 3.33 35.96
C LYS A 5 12.32 3.68 37.43
N CYS A 6 13.51 4.16 37.78
CA CYS A 6 13.82 4.65 39.12
C CYS A 6 12.80 5.71 39.52
N GLN A 7 12.09 5.48 40.63
CA GLN A 7 11.05 6.39 41.10
C GLN A 7 11.63 7.72 41.63
N SER A 8 12.93 7.76 41.97
CA SER A 8 13.59 8.97 42.45
C SER A 8 14.10 9.88 41.31
N CYS A 9 14.76 9.31 40.29
CA CYS A 9 15.36 10.12 39.22
C CYS A 9 14.69 10.01 37.85
N ALA A 10 13.79 9.03 37.65
CA ALA A 10 13.10 8.70 36.39
C ALA A 10 13.99 8.45 35.14
N GLN A 11 15.32 8.64 35.25
CA GLN A 11 16.29 8.51 34.16
C GLN A 11 16.85 7.10 34.05
N LEU A 12 17.13 6.45 35.18
CA LEU A 12 17.76 5.13 35.23
C LEU A 12 16.72 4.03 35.50
N ILE A 13 17.06 2.79 35.15
CA ILE A 13 16.22 1.62 35.45
C ILE A 13 16.29 1.35 36.97
N ALA A 14 15.14 1.08 37.58
CA ALA A 14 15.07 0.64 38.97
C ALA A 14 15.58 -0.82 39.06
N ILE A 15 16.58 -1.04 39.90
CA ILE A 15 17.20 -2.36 40.09
C ILE A 15 17.18 -2.79 41.57
N VAL A 16 16.94 -1.86 42.48
CA VAL A 16 16.80 -2.11 43.92
C VAL A 16 15.38 -1.77 44.35
N ARG A 17 14.77 -2.63 45.17
CA ARG A 17 13.52 -2.36 45.88
C ARG A 17 13.77 -2.40 47.38
N CYS A 18 13.50 -1.29 48.04
CA CYS A 18 13.50 -1.18 49.50
C CYS A 18 12.08 -1.56 49.99
N LYS A 19 11.96 -2.59 50.83
CA LYS A 19 10.64 -3.11 51.26
C LYS A 19 9.96 -2.18 52.26
N GLU A 20 10.73 -1.53 53.11
CA GLU A 20 10.27 -0.65 54.18
C GLU A 20 9.79 0.70 53.61
N CYS A 21 10.54 1.26 52.66
CA CYS A 21 10.13 2.48 51.97
C CYS A 21 9.12 2.20 50.85
N ASN A 22 8.94 0.93 50.46
CA ASN A 22 8.14 0.48 49.32
C ASN A 22 8.44 1.25 48.02
N ILE A 23 9.71 1.60 47.79
CA ILE A 23 10.18 2.29 46.58
C ILE A 23 11.09 1.40 45.75
N SER A 24 11.05 1.60 44.42
CA SER A 24 11.92 0.96 43.44
C SER A 24 12.82 2.00 42.80
N ILE A 25 14.13 1.90 43.05
CA ILE A 25 15.12 2.91 42.70
C ILE A 25 16.34 2.29 42.00
N CYS A 26 17.11 3.12 41.30
CA CYS A 26 18.40 2.70 40.76
C CYS A 26 19.45 2.67 41.87
N PHE A 27 20.55 1.93 41.64
CA PHE A 27 21.61 1.76 42.64
C PHE A 27 22.18 3.09 43.16
N LYS A 28 22.37 4.09 42.29
CA LYS A 28 22.87 5.41 42.69
C LYS A 28 21.91 6.16 43.62
N CYS A 29 20.60 6.07 43.35
CA CYS A 29 19.60 6.67 44.21
C CYS A 29 19.45 5.90 45.52
N ASP A 30 19.67 4.58 45.51
CA ASP A 30 19.70 3.77 46.74
C ASP A 30 20.84 4.19 47.67
N GLU A 31 22.06 4.31 47.13
CA GLU A 31 23.21 4.77 47.90
C GLU A 31 22.96 6.15 48.52
N ASN A 32 22.47 7.12 47.75
CA ASN A 32 22.23 8.47 48.28
C ASN A 32 21.12 8.55 49.34
N ILE A 33 20.07 7.74 49.22
CA ILE A 33 18.90 7.79 50.13
C ILE A 33 19.15 6.96 51.39
N HIS A 34 19.91 5.86 51.27
CA HIS A 34 20.15 4.92 52.36
C HIS A 34 21.58 4.99 52.94
N GLN A 35 22.43 5.95 52.54
CA GLN A 35 23.79 6.12 53.10
C GLN A 35 23.82 6.68 54.54
N GLU A 36 22.85 7.50 54.94
CA GLU A 36 22.95 8.29 56.19
C GLU A 36 22.25 7.68 57.41
N LYS A 37 21.73 6.45 57.32
CA LYS A 37 21.11 5.76 58.46
C LYS A 37 21.63 4.33 58.52
N ASP A 38 22.14 3.93 59.69
CA ASP A 38 22.53 2.55 59.98
C ASP A 38 21.52 1.57 59.39
N ASP A 39 22.04 0.71 58.53
CA ASP A 39 21.40 0.05 57.40
C ASP A 39 20.37 -1.03 57.84
N ASN A 40 19.24 -0.60 58.39
CA ASN A 40 18.19 -1.47 58.92
C ASN A 40 17.07 -1.77 57.92
N HIS A 41 17.19 -1.36 56.66
CA HIS A 41 16.17 -1.58 55.64
C HIS A 41 16.50 -2.82 54.79
N ASN A 42 15.53 -3.72 54.64
CA ASN A 42 15.63 -4.92 53.82
C ASN A 42 15.49 -4.57 52.34
N ARG A 43 16.65 -4.36 51.71
CA ARG A 43 16.78 -4.07 50.28
C ARG A 43 16.93 -5.37 49.50
N THR A 44 16.12 -5.50 48.46
CA THR A 44 16.15 -6.66 47.56
C THR A 44 16.35 -6.21 46.13
N THR A 45 17.16 -6.95 45.37
CA THR A 45 17.33 -6.68 43.94
C THR A 45 16.07 -7.13 43.19
N ILE A 46 15.57 -6.28 42.30
CA ILE A 46 14.46 -6.64 41.43
C ILE A 46 14.96 -7.71 40.46
N LEU A 47 14.35 -8.90 40.52
CA LEU A 47 14.67 -9.99 39.59
C LEU A 47 14.24 -9.58 38.18
N PHE A 48 15.21 -9.31 37.32
CA PHE A 48 14.98 -9.24 35.90
C PHE A 48 14.76 -10.67 35.40
N GLN A 49 13.51 -11.03 35.11
CA GLN A 49 13.25 -12.24 34.34
C GLN A 49 14.01 -12.10 33.01
N PRO A 50 14.85 -13.09 32.63
CA PRO A 50 15.39 -13.12 31.29
C PRO A 50 14.21 -13.07 30.34
N ARG A 51 14.24 -12.17 29.35
CA ARG A 51 13.28 -12.25 28.26
C ARG A 51 13.41 -13.65 27.68
N LEU A 52 12.37 -14.47 27.82
CA LEU A 52 12.12 -15.50 26.83
C LEU A 52 12.02 -14.74 25.51
N VAL A 53 13.10 -14.76 24.74
CA VAL A 53 13.04 -14.44 23.32
C VAL A 53 12.01 -15.43 22.81
N GLN A 54 10.79 -14.96 22.53
CA GLN A 54 9.86 -15.76 21.73
C GLN A 54 10.63 -16.07 20.46
N GLN A 55 11.07 -17.32 20.32
CA GLN A 55 11.58 -17.80 19.05
C GLN A 55 10.46 -17.48 18.04
N PRO A 56 10.77 -16.80 16.93
CA PRO A 56 9.78 -16.64 15.88
C PRO A 56 9.30 -18.03 15.50
N ASP A 57 7.98 -18.20 15.46
CA ASP A 57 7.32 -19.48 15.24
C ASP A 57 7.92 -20.15 13.99
N GLU A 58 8.73 -21.19 14.19
CA GLU A 58 9.56 -21.79 13.14
C GLU A 58 8.67 -22.32 12.00
N GLU A 59 7.45 -22.75 12.33
CA GLU A 59 6.44 -23.18 11.37
C GLU A 59 6.00 -22.04 10.45
N SER A 60 5.76 -20.84 11.00
CA SER A 60 5.40 -19.64 10.24
C SER A 60 6.53 -19.21 9.28
N LEU A 61 7.78 -19.30 9.72
CA LEU A 61 8.94 -19.00 8.89
C LEU A 61 9.12 -20.02 7.76
N ILE A 62 8.94 -21.32 8.06
CA ILE A 62 9.01 -22.39 7.06
C ILE A 62 7.91 -22.22 6.00
N GLU A 63 6.69 -21.85 6.41
CA GLU A 63 5.58 -21.60 5.49
C GLU A 63 5.85 -20.39 4.59
N GLN A 64 6.36 -19.29 5.14
CA GLN A 64 6.78 -18.14 4.34
C GLN A 64 7.90 -18.49 3.35
N ILE A 65 8.88 -19.31 3.74
CA ILE A 65 9.95 -19.76 2.84
C ILE A 65 9.38 -20.61 1.69
N LYS A 66 8.40 -21.49 1.95
CA LYS A 66 7.73 -22.28 0.91
C LYS A 66 6.98 -21.39 -0.06
N LEU A 67 6.23 -20.40 0.45
CA LEU A 67 5.51 -19.43 -0.37
C LEU A 67 6.49 -18.65 -1.27
N ARG A 68 7.57 -18.13 -0.70
CA ARG A 68 8.61 -17.40 -1.46
C ARG A 68 9.29 -18.26 -2.53
N LYS A 69 9.48 -19.55 -2.29
CA LYS A 69 10.02 -20.48 -3.28
C LYS A 69 9.04 -20.70 -4.44
N GLN A 70 7.74 -20.77 -4.16
CA GLN A 70 6.71 -20.86 -5.20
C GLN A 70 6.66 -19.57 -6.03
N GLU A 71 6.62 -18.40 -5.38
CA GLU A 71 6.69 -17.10 -6.07
C GLU A 71 7.92 -16.99 -6.98
N LEU A 72 9.08 -17.43 -6.50
CA LEU A 72 10.31 -17.41 -7.29
C LEU A 72 10.24 -18.34 -8.51
N GLN A 73 9.60 -19.51 -8.37
CA GLN A 73 9.42 -20.43 -9.48
C GLN A 73 8.48 -19.85 -10.54
N GLU A 74 7.36 -19.25 -10.12
CA GLU A 74 6.44 -18.57 -11.05
C GLU A 74 7.12 -17.41 -11.79
N LEU A 75 7.98 -16.65 -11.11
CA LEU A 75 8.75 -15.58 -11.75
C LEU A 75 9.73 -16.12 -12.79
N LYS A 76 10.42 -17.23 -12.50
CA LYS A 76 11.30 -17.89 -13.48
C LYS A 76 10.54 -18.39 -14.70
N ASP A 77 9.36 -18.96 -14.49
CA ASP A 77 8.53 -19.44 -15.59
C ASP A 77 8.02 -18.28 -16.46
N LYS A 78 7.62 -17.16 -15.84
CA LYS A 78 7.25 -15.91 -16.54
C LYS A 78 8.42 -15.32 -17.31
N GLU A 79 9.61 -15.27 -16.71
CA GLU A 79 10.83 -14.80 -17.36
C GLU A 79 11.14 -15.64 -18.61
N SER A 80 11.10 -16.97 -18.48
CA SER A 80 11.32 -17.89 -19.61
C SER A 80 10.32 -17.68 -20.75
N GLN A 81 9.03 -17.49 -20.44
CA GLN A 81 8.00 -17.20 -21.44
C GLN A 81 8.25 -15.87 -22.16
N ILE A 82 8.61 -14.83 -21.40
CA ILE A 82 8.94 -13.50 -21.95
C ILE A 82 10.16 -13.60 -22.87
N THR A 83 11.23 -14.26 -22.45
CA THR A 83 12.43 -14.46 -23.28
C THR A 83 12.10 -15.15 -24.59
N LYS A 84 11.28 -16.22 -24.55
CA LYS A 84 10.85 -16.93 -25.76
C LYS A 84 10.05 -16.02 -26.70
N HIS A 85 9.10 -15.25 -26.15
CA HIS A 85 8.32 -14.30 -26.94
C HIS A 85 9.18 -13.21 -27.59
N TYR A 86 10.18 -12.69 -26.89
CA TYR A 86 11.14 -11.73 -27.47
C TYR A 86 11.97 -12.36 -28.59
N GLN A 87 12.47 -13.58 -28.39
CA GLN A 87 13.21 -14.32 -29.43
C GLN A 87 12.37 -14.56 -30.68
N ASP A 88 11.11 -14.97 -30.52
CA ASP A 88 10.18 -15.18 -31.63
C ASP A 88 9.90 -13.88 -32.40
N ARG A 89 9.68 -12.76 -31.69
CA ARG A 89 9.50 -11.45 -32.32
C ARG A 89 10.73 -10.99 -33.07
N MET A 90 11.93 -11.20 -32.52
CA MET A 90 13.19 -10.88 -33.21
C MET A 90 13.35 -11.72 -34.48
N LEU A 91 13.04 -13.02 -34.42
CA LEU A 91 13.12 -13.90 -35.59
C LEU A 91 12.14 -13.47 -36.69
N GLN A 92 10.91 -13.11 -36.32
CA GLN A 92 9.90 -12.61 -37.26
C GLN A 92 10.33 -11.27 -37.90
N ALA A 93 10.89 -10.36 -37.11
CA ALA A 93 11.41 -9.09 -37.62
C ALA A 93 12.57 -9.34 -38.60
N LYS A 94 13.51 -10.23 -38.26
CA LYS A 94 14.60 -10.63 -39.14
C LYS A 94 14.09 -11.16 -40.48
N LYS A 95 13.13 -12.09 -40.47
CA LYS A 95 12.52 -12.63 -41.70
C LYS A 95 11.86 -11.55 -42.56
N LYS A 96 11.18 -10.57 -41.94
CA LYS A 96 10.60 -9.43 -42.68
C LYS A 96 11.67 -8.58 -43.35
N TYR A 97 12.77 -8.30 -42.66
CA TYR A 97 13.88 -7.54 -43.26
C TYR A 97 14.55 -8.31 -44.40
N GLU A 98 14.78 -9.62 -44.24
CA GLU A 98 15.31 -10.47 -45.31
C GLU A 98 14.41 -10.43 -46.56
N GLN A 99 13.09 -10.54 -46.38
CA GLN A 99 12.12 -10.42 -47.49
C GLN A 99 12.17 -9.04 -48.18
N GLN A 100 12.29 -7.97 -47.41
CA GLN A 100 12.41 -6.62 -47.96
C GLN A 100 13.72 -6.42 -48.73
N ILE A 101 14.83 -6.95 -48.22
CA ILE A 101 16.13 -6.91 -48.90
C ILE A 101 16.02 -7.65 -50.23
N SER A 102 15.51 -8.88 -50.25
CA SER A 102 15.34 -9.64 -51.50
C SER A 102 14.40 -8.93 -52.50
N ALA A 103 13.35 -8.26 -52.02
CA ALA A 103 12.48 -7.46 -52.90
C ALA A 103 13.20 -6.25 -53.51
N LEU A 104 14.07 -5.58 -52.74
CA LEU A 104 14.88 -4.46 -53.23
C LEU A 104 15.95 -4.94 -54.22
N GLU A 105 16.62 -6.06 -53.95
CA GLU A 105 17.59 -6.67 -54.85
C GLU A 105 16.95 -7.02 -56.20
N ASN A 106 15.75 -7.62 -56.18
CA ASN A 106 15.00 -7.92 -57.40
C ASN A 106 14.65 -6.65 -58.20
N ARG A 107 14.19 -5.59 -57.53
CA ARG A 107 13.90 -4.30 -58.19
C ARG A 107 15.15 -3.67 -58.80
N LEU A 108 16.28 -3.77 -58.09
CA LEU A 108 17.56 -3.24 -58.56
C LEU A 108 18.06 -4.00 -59.80
N GLN A 109 17.93 -5.33 -59.81
CA GLN A 109 18.22 -6.14 -60.99
C GLN A 109 17.30 -5.81 -62.18
N GLN A 110 16.00 -5.61 -61.94
CA GLN A 110 15.06 -5.18 -62.98
C GLN A 110 15.43 -3.82 -63.56
N ALA A 111 15.76 -2.84 -62.72
CA ALA A 111 16.18 -1.52 -63.16
C ALA A 111 17.50 -1.56 -63.95
N GLN A 112 18.46 -2.38 -63.52
CA GLN A 112 19.71 -2.59 -64.26
C GLN A 112 19.45 -3.22 -65.63
N LYS A 113 18.56 -4.21 -65.72
CA LYS A 113 18.17 -4.82 -66.99
C LYS A 113 17.54 -3.79 -67.92
N PHE A 114 16.58 -3.00 -67.42
CA PHE A 114 15.95 -1.93 -68.18
C PHE A 114 16.96 -0.90 -68.71
N MET A 115 17.91 -0.46 -67.88
CA MET A 115 18.96 0.47 -68.34
C MET A 115 19.87 -0.14 -69.42
N ASN A 116 20.14 -1.44 -69.35
CA ASN A 116 20.91 -2.12 -70.38
C ASN A 116 20.13 -2.26 -71.69
N ASP A 117 18.83 -2.54 -71.60
CA ASP A 117 17.93 -2.64 -72.76
C ASP A 117 17.79 -1.27 -73.47
N VAL A 118 17.61 -0.18 -72.70
CA VAL A 118 17.56 1.21 -73.23
C VAL A 118 18.89 1.64 -73.86
N ASN A 119 20.04 1.18 -73.36
CA ASN A 119 21.34 1.46 -73.97
C ASN A 119 21.61 0.65 -75.26
N GLN A 120 20.88 -0.45 -75.49
CA GLN A 120 20.97 -1.27 -76.70
C GLN A 120 20.02 -0.79 -77.82
N GLU A 121 18.86 -0.22 -77.46
CA GLU A 121 17.92 0.38 -78.41
C GLU A 121 18.18 1.88 -78.60
N ASN A 122 19.25 2.23 -79.32
CA ASN A 122 19.32 3.51 -80.04
C ASN A 122 18.47 3.44 -81.33
N ALA A 123 17.23 2.96 -81.19
CA ALA A 123 16.20 2.97 -82.21
C ALA A 123 15.18 4.06 -81.84
N GLU A 124 14.68 4.76 -82.85
CA GLU A 124 13.80 5.93 -82.77
C GLU A 124 12.82 5.91 -81.57
N LEU A 125 12.99 6.87 -80.65
CA LEU A 125 12.06 7.09 -79.54
C LEU A 125 10.68 7.45 -80.11
N ASP A 126 9.69 6.59 -79.86
CA ASP A 126 8.28 6.86 -80.12
C ASP A 126 7.76 7.87 -79.07
N VAL A 127 7.99 9.15 -79.37
CA VAL A 127 7.65 10.28 -78.50
C VAL A 127 6.15 10.32 -78.19
N ASP A 128 5.29 9.91 -79.12
CA ASP A 128 3.84 9.95 -78.97
C ASP A 128 3.37 8.92 -77.92
N ASN A 129 3.97 7.73 -77.91
CA ASN A 129 3.66 6.72 -76.92
C ASN A 129 4.12 7.14 -75.52
N LEU A 130 5.33 7.71 -75.40
CA LEU A 130 5.84 8.26 -74.14
C LEU A 130 5.01 9.44 -73.62
N GLN A 131 4.48 10.29 -74.50
CA GLN A 131 3.57 11.37 -74.12
C GLN A 131 2.24 10.84 -73.56
N SER A 132 1.67 9.81 -74.20
CA SER A 132 0.45 9.15 -73.72
C SER A 132 0.65 8.51 -72.34
N GLU A 133 1.77 7.83 -72.11
CA GLU A 133 2.11 7.27 -70.81
C GLU A 133 2.29 8.34 -69.73
N LEU A 134 2.96 9.45 -70.05
CA LEU A 134 3.10 10.61 -69.16
C LEU A 134 1.75 11.22 -68.79
N GLU A 135 0.84 11.42 -69.74
CA GLU A 135 -0.50 11.94 -69.48
C GLU A 135 -1.33 11.00 -68.60
N ASN A 136 -1.19 9.69 -68.80
CA ASN A 136 -1.88 8.69 -67.98
C ASN A 136 -1.33 8.65 -66.55
N LEU A 137 -0.01 8.74 -66.39
CA LEU A 137 0.64 8.87 -65.08
C LEU A 137 0.22 10.15 -64.37
N GLU A 138 0.13 11.28 -65.08
CA GLU A 138 -0.31 12.55 -64.50
C GLU A 138 -1.77 12.47 -64.00
N LYS A 139 -2.66 11.83 -64.78
CA LYS A 139 -4.06 11.57 -64.37
C LYS A 139 -4.14 10.64 -63.16
N SER A 140 -3.31 9.59 -63.13
CA SER A 140 -3.24 8.66 -62.00
C SER A 140 -2.77 9.38 -60.73
N LEU A 141 -1.67 10.14 -60.83
CA LEU A 141 -1.12 10.90 -59.72
C LEU A 141 -2.12 11.92 -59.17
N LYS A 142 -2.83 12.65 -60.04
CA LYS A 142 -3.90 13.58 -59.62
C LYS A 142 -5.01 12.87 -58.85
N THR A 143 -5.32 11.62 -59.21
CA THR A 143 -6.35 10.83 -58.53
C THR A 143 -5.85 10.35 -57.16
N GLU A 144 -4.61 9.86 -57.09
CA GLU A 144 -3.97 9.45 -55.84
C GLU A 144 -3.82 10.61 -54.85
N ILE A 145 -3.44 11.80 -55.31
CA ILE A 145 -3.36 13.01 -54.47
C ILE A 145 -4.72 13.32 -53.86
N LYS A 146 -5.81 13.28 -54.64
CA LYS A 146 -7.17 13.51 -54.11
C LYS A 146 -7.57 12.48 -53.06
N LEU A 147 -7.25 11.20 -53.28
CA LEU A 147 -7.52 10.15 -52.31
C LEU A 147 -6.74 10.37 -51.01
N ALA A 148 -5.46 10.73 -51.11
CA ALA A 148 -4.62 11.06 -49.96
C ALA A 148 -5.16 12.28 -49.18
N GLU A 149 -5.62 13.32 -49.87
CA GLU A 149 -6.26 14.50 -49.25
C GLU A 149 -7.56 14.13 -48.51
N GLU A 150 -8.40 13.27 -49.08
CA GLU A 150 -9.61 12.77 -48.43
C GLU A 150 -9.30 11.91 -47.19
N GLU A 151 -8.30 11.04 -47.27
CA GLU A 151 -7.86 10.25 -46.12
C GLU A 151 -7.28 11.13 -45.02
N GLN A 152 -6.47 12.13 -45.37
CA GLN A 152 -5.95 13.11 -44.42
C GLN A 152 -7.08 13.89 -43.73
N LYS A 153 -8.12 14.27 -44.48
CA LYS A 153 -9.30 14.93 -43.91
C LYS A 153 -10.02 14.03 -42.90
N LYS A 154 -10.26 12.77 -43.25
CA LYS A 154 -10.87 11.77 -42.34
C LYS A 154 -10.02 11.55 -41.09
N LEU A 155 -8.69 11.53 -41.24
CA LEU A 155 -7.77 11.40 -40.12
C LEU A 155 -7.88 12.59 -39.17
N ASN A 156 -7.88 13.82 -39.71
CA ASN A 156 -8.03 15.04 -38.91
C ASN A 156 -9.35 15.06 -38.13
N GLU A 157 -10.47 14.66 -38.74
CA GLU A 157 -11.77 14.54 -38.08
C GLU A 157 -11.75 13.49 -36.94
N LYS A 158 -11.05 12.37 -37.13
CA LYS A 158 -10.87 11.36 -36.08
C LYS A 158 -10.01 11.87 -34.94
N THR A 159 -8.91 12.56 -35.24
CA THR A 159 -8.03 13.17 -34.22
C THR A 159 -8.80 14.15 -33.34
N GLN A 160 -9.59 15.05 -33.94
CA GLN A 160 -10.44 15.98 -33.17
C GLN A 160 -11.43 15.27 -32.24
N LYS A 161 -12.02 14.15 -32.70
CA LYS A 161 -12.91 13.33 -31.85
C LYS A 161 -12.16 12.69 -30.70
N VAL A 162 -10.95 12.19 -30.93
CA VAL A 162 -10.08 11.62 -29.88
C VAL A 162 -9.72 12.68 -28.85
N ASP A 163 -9.33 13.88 -29.27
CA ASP A 163 -9.00 14.98 -28.37
C ASP A 163 -10.19 15.36 -27.48
N THR A 164 -11.39 15.41 -28.08
CA THR A 164 -12.64 15.68 -27.34
C THR A 164 -12.92 14.59 -26.31
N LEU A 165 -12.66 13.32 -26.63
CA LEU A 165 -12.83 12.20 -25.69
C LEU A 165 -11.78 12.24 -24.57
N LEU A 166 -10.53 12.56 -24.89
CA LEU A 166 -9.47 12.72 -23.89
C LEU A 166 -9.81 13.83 -22.89
N ASP A 167 -10.33 14.97 -23.37
CA ASP A 167 -10.77 16.05 -22.49
C ASP A 167 -11.92 15.63 -21.56
N ARG A 168 -12.86 14.81 -22.05
CA ARG A 168 -13.94 14.27 -21.22
C ARG A 168 -13.42 13.30 -20.16
N VAL A 169 -12.51 12.41 -20.54
CA VAL A 169 -11.87 11.46 -19.61
C VAL A 169 -11.10 12.21 -18.54
N LYS A 170 -10.32 13.23 -18.92
CA LYS A 170 -9.58 14.07 -17.97
C LYS A 170 -10.50 14.73 -16.94
N LYS A 171 -11.60 15.33 -17.40
CA LYS A 171 -12.61 15.91 -16.49
C LYS A 171 -13.24 14.87 -15.56
N ALA A 172 -13.52 13.67 -16.06
CA ALA A 172 -14.06 12.59 -15.23
C ALA A 172 -13.05 12.15 -14.16
N THR A 173 -11.77 11.99 -14.52
CA THR A 173 -10.70 11.68 -13.57
C THR A 173 -10.53 12.76 -12.52
N ASP A 174 -10.58 14.05 -12.89
CA ASP A 174 -10.51 15.15 -11.94
C ASP A 174 -11.67 15.11 -10.92
N ILE A 175 -12.88 14.78 -11.39
CA ILE A 175 -14.07 14.62 -10.52
C ILE A 175 -13.90 13.43 -9.57
N GLU A 176 -13.46 12.27 -10.07
CA GLU A 176 -13.21 11.08 -9.25
C GLU A 176 -12.15 11.36 -8.18
N GLN A 177 -11.07 12.06 -8.55
CA GLN A 177 -10.01 12.42 -7.61
C GLN A 177 -10.53 13.36 -6.50
N GLN A 178 -11.38 14.32 -6.84
CA GLN A 178 -12.06 15.16 -5.85
C GLN A 178 -13.00 14.35 -4.93
N GLN A 179 -13.74 13.38 -5.48
CA GLN A 179 -14.60 12.50 -4.69
C GLN A 179 -13.79 11.64 -3.72
N ILE A 180 -12.67 11.07 -4.16
CA ILE A 180 -11.75 10.31 -3.29
C ILE A 180 -11.22 11.20 -2.16
N SER A 181 -10.83 12.44 -2.46
CA SER A 181 -10.37 13.39 -1.44
C SER A 181 -11.45 13.63 -0.38
N LYS A 182 -12.69 13.93 -0.80
CA LYS A 182 -13.82 14.12 0.13
C LYS A 182 -14.14 12.85 0.92
N MET A 183 -14.06 11.68 0.30
CA MET A 183 -14.31 10.42 1.00
C MET A 183 -13.25 10.15 2.08
N ASN A 184 -11.98 10.50 1.82
CA ASN A 184 -10.92 10.42 2.81
C ASN A 184 -11.18 11.38 3.99
N GLU A 185 -11.67 12.60 3.74
CA GLU A 185 -12.07 13.53 4.80
C GLU A 185 -13.18 12.93 5.67
N VAL A 186 -14.21 12.33 5.07
CA VAL A 186 -15.29 11.65 5.80
C VAL A 186 -14.76 10.48 6.61
N ILE A 187 -13.84 9.68 6.07
CA ILE A 187 -13.22 8.56 6.80
C ILE A 187 -12.44 9.07 8.03
N GLN A 188 -11.74 10.20 7.91
CA GLN A 188 -11.04 10.79 9.05
C GLN A 188 -12.00 11.25 10.15
N ILE A 189 -13.10 11.90 9.77
CA ILE A 189 -14.16 12.28 10.72
C ILE A 189 -14.72 11.04 11.40
N PHE A 190 -15.04 9.99 10.63
CA PHE A 190 -15.58 8.75 11.17
C PHE A 190 -14.62 8.09 12.16
N LYS A 191 -13.32 8.05 11.86
CA LYS A 191 -12.29 7.55 12.79
C LYS A 191 -12.27 8.35 14.09
N ALA A 192 -12.25 9.68 13.99
CA ALA A 192 -12.28 10.55 15.17
C ALA A 192 -13.54 10.32 16.04
N CYS A 193 -14.72 10.20 15.41
CA CYS A 193 -15.96 9.89 16.11
C CYS A 193 -15.90 8.50 16.77
N SER A 194 -15.38 7.49 16.08
CA SER A 194 -15.24 6.14 16.62
C SER A 194 -14.30 6.10 17.83
N GLU A 195 -13.18 6.83 17.77
CA GLU A 195 -12.25 6.95 18.90
C GLU A 195 -12.89 7.68 20.09
N GLN A 196 -13.71 8.69 19.83
CA GLN A 196 -14.45 9.39 20.88
C GLN A 196 -15.47 8.47 21.55
N ILE A 197 -16.27 7.75 20.78
CA ILE A 197 -17.25 6.79 21.31
C ILE A 197 -16.56 5.71 22.14
N GLN A 198 -15.40 5.23 21.69
CA GLN A 198 -14.63 4.24 22.45
C GLN A 198 -14.18 4.80 23.81
N LYS A 199 -13.69 6.05 23.86
CA LYS A 199 -13.33 6.71 25.13
C LYS A 199 -14.53 6.88 26.05
N GLU A 200 -15.68 7.31 25.53
CA GLU A 200 -16.92 7.46 26.31
C GLU A 200 -17.40 6.11 26.87
N LYS A 201 -17.32 5.04 26.08
CA LYS A 201 -17.60 3.68 26.53
C LYS A 201 -16.66 3.26 27.67
N ASP A 202 -15.35 3.50 27.51
CA ASP A 202 -14.36 3.12 28.52
C ASP A 202 -14.59 3.87 29.85
N LEU A 203 -14.97 5.14 29.79
CA LEU A 203 -15.35 5.93 30.97
C LEU A 203 -16.61 5.38 31.64
N LEU A 204 -17.65 5.07 30.87
CA LEU A 204 -18.89 4.49 31.40
C LEU A 204 -18.66 3.12 32.06
N MET A 205 -17.77 2.30 31.51
CA MET A 205 -17.38 1.03 32.13
C MET A 205 -16.71 1.25 33.48
N LEU A 206 -15.81 2.23 33.58
CA LEU A 206 -15.13 2.56 34.83
C LEU A 206 -16.09 3.12 35.89
N ASP A 207 -17.05 3.96 35.48
CA ASP A 207 -18.10 4.46 36.36
C ASP A 207 -19.01 3.31 36.85
N ASN A 208 -19.34 2.37 35.97
CA ASN A 208 -20.15 1.20 36.31
C ASN A 208 -19.42 0.26 37.28
N GLU A 209 -18.12 0.00 37.06
CA GLU A 209 -17.28 -0.77 37.98
C GLU A 209 -17.21 -0.12 39.37
N LYS A 210 -17.09 1.22 39.42
CA LYS A 210 -17.12 1.96 40.68
C LYS A 210 -18.46 1.84 41.39
N LEU A 211 -19.57 1.94 40.65
CA LEU A 211 -20.92 1.83 41.20
C LEU A 211 -21.21 0.42 41.72
N ILE A 212 -20.72 -0.61 41.03
CA ILE A 212 -20.77 -2.00 41.52
C ILE A 212 -20.00 -2.13 42.85
N ALA A 213 -18.78 -1.59 42.93
CA ALA A 213 -17.99 -1.63 44.15
C ALA A 213 -18.67 -0.89 45.32
N GLU A 214 -19.30 0.26 45.06
CA GLU A 214 -20.08 1.00 46.07
C GLU A 214 -21.29 0.17 46.54
N VAL A 215 -22.05 -0.45 45.64
CA VAL A 215 -23.17 -1.33 45.98
C VAL A 215 -22.70 -2.55 46.79
N GLU A 216 -21.56 -3.15 46.45
CA GLU A 216 -20.98 -4.25 47.23
C GLU A 216 -20.57 -3.82 48.65
N ILE A 217 -20.04 -2.61 48.82
CA ILE A 217 -19.73 -2.04 50.13
C ILE A 217 -21.03 -1.85 50.93
N PHE A 218 -22.07 -1.28 50.32
CA PHE A 218 -23.37 -1.13 50.98
C PHE A 218 -23.98 -2.47 51.35
N ALA A 219 -23.94 -3.47 50.46
CA ALA A 219 -24.43 -4.81 50.73
C ALA A 219 -23.72 -5.44 51.93
N LYS A 220 -22.37 -5.39 51.98
CA LYS A 220 -21.60 -5.85 53.14
C LYS A 220 -21.92 -5.10 54.42
N PHE A 221 -22.08 -3.78 54.34
CA PHE A 221 -22.48 -2.98 55.50
C PHE A 221 -23.86 -3.39 56.03
N PHE A 222 -24.83 -3.65 55.15
CA PHE A 222 -26.16 -4.15 55.53
C PHE A 222 -26.13 -5.58 56.05
N ASP A 223 -25.28 -6.46 55.52
CA ASP A 223 -25.11 -7.82 56.06
C ASP A 223 -24.51 -7.78 57.47
N GLU A 224 -23.55 -6.90 57.72
CA GLU A 224 -22.87 -6.77 59.02
C GLU A 224 -23.70 -6.02 60.07
N ASN A 225 -24.43 -4.97 59.67
CA ASN A 225 -25.14 -4.07 60.59
C ASN A 225 -26.67 -4.18 60.52
N GLY A 226 -27.21 -4.94 59.57
CA GLY A 226 -28.63 -5.21 59.39
C GLY A 226 -29.32 -5.77 60.64
N PRO A 227 -28.75 -6.78 61.32
CA PRO A 227 -29.32 -7.30 62.57
C PRO A 227 -29.42 -6.23 63.67
N LEU A 228 -28.41 -5.36 63.76
CA LEU A 228 -28.35 -4.26 64.75
C LEU A 228 -29.36 -3.15 64.43
N MET A 229 -29.58 -2.87 63.14
CA MET A 229 -30.58 -1.91 62.67
C MET A 229 -32.02 -2.42 62.86
N GLU A 230 -32.25 -3.73 62.71
CA GLU A 230 -33.53 -4.38 63.01
C GLU A 230 -33.83 -4.36 64.52
N GLU A 231 -32.83 -4.62 65.37
CA GLU A 231 -32.96 -4.52 66.83
C GLU A 231 -33.25 -3.08 67.30
N LEU A 232 -32.57 -2.07 66.75
CA LEU A 232 -32.82 -0.66 67.04
C LEU A 232 -34.21 -0.19 66.60
N ASN A 233 -34.70 -0.67 65.46
CA ASN A 233 -36.07 -0.36 65.00
C ASN A 233 -37.14 -1.09 65.83
N ALA A 234 -36.87 -2.32 66.27
CA ALA A 234 -37.75 -3.03 67.20
C ALA A 234 -37.83 -2.34 68.57
N GLN A 235 -36.72 -1.79 69.07
CA GLN A 235 -36.70 -0.98 70.29
C GLN A 235 -37.47 0.33 70.13
N LYS A 236 -37.28 1.07 69.03
CA LYS A 236 -38.04 2.31 68.75
C LYS A 236 -39.55 2.10 68.62
N ASN A 237 -39.99 1.01 68.01
CA ASN A 237 -41.42 0.68 67.90
C ASN A 237 -42.03 0.30 69.25
N ASN A 238 -41.24 -0.26 70.18
CA ASN A 238 -41.67 -0.54 71.54
C ASN A 238 -41.68 0.70 72.45
N GLU A 239 -40.89 1.74 72.14
CA GLU A 239 -40.90 3.02 72.87
C GLU A 239 -41.99 4.01 72.38
N GLN A 240 -42.66 3.73 71.25
CA GLN A 240 -43.76 4.54 70.69
C GLN A 240 -45.16 3.95 70.93
N GLN A 241 -45.29 2.86 71.70
CA GLN A 241 -46.56 2.36 72.26
C GLN A 241 -46.70 2.75 73.73
#